data_AF-A0A449B278-F1
#
_entry.id   AF-A0A449B278-F1
#
_cell.length_a   1.000
_cell.length_b   1.000
_cell.length_c   1.000
_cell.angle_alpha   90.00
_cell.angle_beta   90.00
_cell.angle_gamma   90.00
#
_symmetry.space_group_name_H-M   'P 1'
#
loop_
_entity.id
_entity.type
_entity.pdbx_description
1 polymer ?
#
loop_
_entity_poly.entity_id
_entity_poly.type
_entity_poly.pdbx_seq_one_letter_code
_entity_poly.pdbx_strand_id
1 'polypeptide(L)'
;MNKFQNKSSAELNLSFDFEITDFQNREFQITIHKLLRDLPYDDKFFEWFMEDLIYFITQNKYQLRWDIEKIYFSGIKNLNLSAEDEQKFVSLLTNSVTNFNIYVKN
;
A
#
# COMPACT_ATOMS: atom_id res chain seq x y z
N MET A 1 -6.75 16.22 4.67
CA MET A 1 -5.71 15.29 5.19
C MET A 1 -6.14 14.83 6.56
N ASN A 2 -6.10 13.53 6.83
CA ASN A 2 -6.57 12.96 8.10
C ASN A 2 -5.46 13.03 9.18
N LYS A 3 -5.78 12.69 10.43
CA LYS A 3 -4.83 12.81 11.56
C LYS A 3 -3.64 11.84 11.52
N PHE A 4 -3.70 10.81 10.68
CA PHE A 4 -2.68 9.77 10.55
C PHE A 4 -1.75 10.00 9.34
N GLN A 5 -1.99 11.09 8.59
CA GLN A 5 -1.33 11.33 7.34
C GLN A 5 -0.93 12.81 7.23
N ASN A 6 0.37 13.03 7.03
CA ASN A 6 0.98 14.34 6.82
C ASN A 6 1.12 14.70 5.34
N LYS A 7 1.16 13.72 4.45
CA LYS A 7 1.25 13.90 3.00
C LYS A 7 0.43 12.85 2.27
N SER A 8 -0.35 13.28 1.27
CA SER A 8 -1.05 12.39 0.37
C SER A 8 -0.16 11.80 -0.72
N SER A 9 -0.63 10.71 -1.31
CA SER A 9 0.03 10.05 -2.43
C SER A 9 0.15 10.95 -3.66
N ALA A 10 -0.88 11.77 -3.91
CA ALA A 10 -0.87 12.77 -4.99
C ALA A 10 0.20 13.86 -4.76
N GLU A 11 0.34 14.39 -3.54
CA GLU A 11 1.37 15.38 -3.21
C GLU A 11 2.79 14.81 -3.33
N LEU A 12 2.94 13.50 -3.09
CA LEU A 12 4.20 12.77 -3.23
C LEU A 12 4.47 12.32 -4.68
N ASN A 13 3.57 12.61 -5.62
CA ASN A 13 3.66 12.19 -7.01
C ASN A 13 3.87 10.66 -7.13
N LEU A 14 3.11 9.90 -6.35
CA LEU A 14 3.11 8.43 -6.39
C LEU A 14 2.19 7.90 -7.49
N SER A 15 2.33 6.61 -7.78
CA SER A 15 1.53 5.88 -8.76
C SER A 15 0.27 5.27 -8.15
N PHE A 16 0.28 4.99 -6.85
CA PHE A 16 -0.82 4.39 -6.10
C PHE A 16 -1.41 5.38 -5.08
N ASP A 17 -2.73 5.47 -5.02
CA ASP A 17 -3.43 6.38 -4.11
C ASP A 17 -3.66 5.74 -2.74
N PHE A 18 -2.63 5.75 -1.89
CA PHE A 18 -2.70 5.28 -0.52
C PHE A 18 -3.31 6.33 0.43
N GLU A 19 -4.15 5.87 1.34
CA GLU A 19 -4.61 6.62 2.50
C GLU A 19 -4.45 5.81 3.79
N ILE A 20 -3.77 6.37 4.80
CA ILE A 20 -3.75 5.79 6.15
C ILE A 20 -5.05 6.15 6.85
N THR A 21 -5.96 5.18 7.02
CA THR A 21 -7.25 5.42 7.67
C THR A 21 -7.20 5.23 9.18
N ASP A 22 -6.26 4.43 9.68
CA ASP A 22 -6.03 4.21 11.10
C ASP A 22 -4.60 3.72 11.36
N PHE A 23 -4.06 4.07 12.53
CA PHE A 23 -2.76 3.57 13.00
C PHE A 23 -2.76 3.45 14.53
N GLN A 24 -2.75 2.21 15.03
CA GLN A 24 -2.75 1.90 16.46
C GLN A 24 -2.01 0.58 16.71
N ASN A 25 -1.35 0.45 17.86
CA ASN A 25 -0.66 -0.79 18.27
C ASN A 25 0.28 -1.36 17.19
N ARG A 26 0.96 -0.49 16.43
CA ARG A 26 1.85 -0.86 15.33
C ARG A 26 1.16 -1.55 14.14
N GLU A 27 -0.15 -1.35 14.03
CA GLU A 27 -0.97 -1.85 12.93
C GLU A 27 -1.47 -0.68 12.08
N PHE A 28 -1.20 -0.76 10.78
CA PHE A 28 -1.71 0.19 9.80
C PHE A 28 -3.00 -0.31 9.17
N GLN A 29 -3.98 0.58 9.01
CA GLN A 29 -5.06 0.40 8.05
C GLN A 29 -4.83 1.36 6.88
N ILE A 30 -4.59 0.80 5.70
CA ILE A 30 -4.33 1.57 4.48
C ILE A 30 -5.40 1.23 3.44
N THR A 31 -6.09 2.26 2.95
CA THR A 31 -7.01 2.13 1.83
C THR A 31 -6.31 2.51 0.54
N ILE A 32 -6.49 1.70 -0.51
CA ILE A 32 -6.04 2.00 -1.87
C ILE A 32 -7.26 2.51 -2.63
N HIS A 33 -7.25 3.78 -3.01
CA HIS A 33 -8.40 4.38 -3.69
C HIS A 33 -8.42 4.13 -5.18
N LYS A 34 -7.25 4.18 -5.84
CA LYS A 34 -7.07 4.00 -7.28
C LYS A 34 -5.59 4.03 -7.66
N LEU A 35 -5.32 3.77 -8.93
CA LEU A 35 -4.08 4.20 -9.59
C LEU A 35 -4.15 5.70 -9.92
N LEU A 36 -3.05 6.41 -9.64
CA LEU A 36 -2.84 7.81 -10.01
C LEU A 36 -2.17 7.95 -11.38
N ARG A 37 -1.67 6.85 -11.94
CA ARG A 37 -0.99 6.77 -13.23
C ARG A 37 -1.50 5.57 -14.01
N ASP A 38 -1.42 5.68 -15.33
CA ASP A 38 -1.67 4.54 -16.21
C ASP A 38 -0.47 3.59 -16.13
N LEU A 39 -0.62 2.49 -15.41
CA LEU A 39 0.42 1.49 -15.18
C LEU A 39 -0.08 0.13 -15.66
N PRO A 40 0.63 -0.53 -16.59
CA PRO A 40 0.32 -1.91 -16.94
C PRO A 40 0.67 -2.84 -15.79
N TYR A 41 -0.09 -3.92 -15.64
CA TYR A 41 0.30 -5.02 -14.75
C TYR A 41 1.38 -5.87 -15.44
N ASP A 42 2.61 -5.75 -14.97
CA ASP A 42 3.77 -6.53 -15.41
C ASP A 42 4.61 -6.99 -14.20
N ASP A 43 5.75 -7.62 -14.47
CA ASP A 43 6.64 -8.14 -13.42
C ASP A 43 7.14 -7.04 -12.45
N LYS A 44 7.12 -5.76 -12.85
CA LYS A 44 7.57 -4.63 -12.04
C LYS A 44 6.46 -3.97 -11.24
N PHE A 45 5.19 -4.26 -11.54
CA PHE A 45 4.06 -3.65 -10.85
C PHE A 45 4.15 -3.82 -9.32
N PHE A 46 4.55 -5.01 -8.87
CA PHE A 46 4.75 -5.28 -7.44
C PHE A 46 5.93 -4.48 -6.85
N GLU A 47 7.04 -4.36 -7.58
CA GLU A 47 8.20 -3.56 -7.15
C GLU A 47 7.80 -2.09 -6.97
N TRP A 48 7.13 -1.50 -7.97
CA TRP A 48 6.63 -0.13 -7.90
C TRP A 48 5.65 0.08 -6.75
N PHE A 49 4.75 -0.88 -6.51
CA PHE A 49 3.83 -0.81 -5.38
C PHE A 49 4.56 -0.73 -4.04
N MET A 50 5.57 -1.59 -3.84
CA MET A 50 6.35 -1.63 -2.60
C MET A 50 7.24 -0.39 -2.43
N GLU A 51 7.85 0.10 -3.52
CA GLU A 51 8.62 1.34 -3.50
C GLU A 51 7.75 2.54 -3.11
N ASP A 52 6.59 2.69 -3.76
CA ASP A 52 5.65 3.78 -3.46
C ASP A 52 5.12 3.67 -2.03
N LEU A 53 4.80 2.46 -1.54
CA LEU A 53 4.34 2.23 -0.17
C LEU A 53 5.41 2.62 0.86
N ILE A 54 6.64 2.16 0.69
CA ILE A 54 7.76 2.45 1.59
C ILE A 54 8.04 3.96 1.61
N TYR A 55 8.06 4.58 0.43
CA TYR A 55 8.24 6.02 0.32
C TYR A 55 7.09 6.78 1.01
N PHE A 56 5.85 6.39 0.76
CA PHE A 56 4.65 6.97 1.36
C PHE A 56 4.70 6.92 2.90
N ILE A 57 4.98 5.76 3.49
CA ILE A 57 5.08 5.56 4.94
C ILE A 57 6.21 6.44 5.52
N THR A 58 7.38 6.44 4.87
CA THR A 58 8.55 7.21 5.31
C THR A 58 8.29 8.72 5.26
N GLN A 59 7.64 9.21 4.21
CA GLN A 59 7.27 10.62 4.05
C GLN A 59 6.20 11.06 5.05
N ASN A 60 5.37 10.12 5.51
CA ASN A 60 4.41 10.33 6.60
C ASN A 60 5.02 10.22 8.01
N LYS A 61 6.35 10.08 8.11
CA LYS A 61 7.17 10.09 9.35
C LYS A 61 7.07 8.85 10.21
N TYR A 62 6.67 7.72 9.63
CA TYR A 62 6.67 6.43 10.29
C TYR A 62 7.95 5.64 9.99
N GLN A 63 8.46 4.91 10.98
CA GLN A 63 9.64 4.07 10.88
C GLN A 63 9.26 2.61 10.66
N LEU A 64 9.55 2.08 9.47
CA LEU A 64 9.17 0.72 9.07
C LEU A 64 9.51 -0.38 10.10
N ARG A 65 10.70 -0.33 10.71
CA ARG A 65 11.20 -1.40 11.60
C ARG A 65 10.57 -1.37 12.99
N TRP A 66 10.23 -0.18 13.49
CA TRP A 66 9.83 0.02 14.88
C TRP A 66 8.33 0.22 14.99
N ASP A 67 7.75 0.97 14.05
CA ASP A 67 6.37 1.42 14.13
C ASP A 67 5.39 0.43 13.50
N ILE A 68 5.88 -0.57 12.74
CA ILE A 68 5.03 -1.44 11.92
C ILE A 68 5.26 -2.89 12.25
N GLU A 69 4.18 -3.56 12.61
CA GLU A 69 4.10 -5.01 12.70
C GLU A 69 3.18 -5.57 11.63
N LYS A 70 2.05 -4.89 11.38
CA LYS A 70 1.03 -5.33 10.42
C LYS A 70 0.53 -4.18 9.56
N ILE A 71 0.25 -4.47 8.30
CA ILE A 71 -0.46 -3.58 7.39
C ILE A 71 -1.70 -4.30 6.87
N TYR A 72 -2.85 -3.69 7.07
CA TYR A 72 -4.12 -4.12 6.52
C TYR A 72 -4.46 -3.23 5.32
N PHE A 73 -4.46 -3.82 4.13
CA PHE A 73 -4.93 -3.14 2.93
C PHE A 73 -6.42 -3.37 2.68
N SER A 74 -7.12 -2.33 2.27
CA SER A 74 -8.43 -2.42 1.64
C SER A 74 -8.39 -1.76 0.26
N GLY A 75 -9.34 -2.10 -0.61
CA GLY A 75 -9.47 -1.45 -1.92
C GLY A 75 -8.51 -1.96 -2.99
N ILE A 76 -7.94 -3.16 -2.85
CA ILE A 76 -7.10 -3.79 -3.90
C ILE A 76 -7.82 -3.84 -5.25
N LYS A 77 -9.12 -4.13 -5.25
CA LYS A 77 -9.99 -4.09 -6.45
C LYS A 77 -9.97 -2.76 -7.21
N ASN A 78 -9.61 -1.66 -6.54
CA ASN A 78 -9.54 -0.34 -7.16
C ASN A 78 -8.29 -0.14 -8.02
N LEU A 79 -7.36 -1.10 -8.01
CA LEU A 79 -6.22 -1.14 -8.94
C LEU A 79 -6.64 -1.56 -10.35
N ASN A 80 -7.91 -1.97 -10.55
CA ASN A 80 -8.49 -2.34 -11.84
C ASN A 80 -7.69 -3.44 -12.56
N LEU A 81 -7.17 -4.39 -11.78
CA LEU A 81 -6.47 -5.57 -12.28
C LEU A 81 -7.47 -6.59 -12.84
N SER A 82 -7.02 -7.46 -13.75
CA SER A 82 -7.81 -8.64 -14.10
C SER A 82 -7.97 -9.53 -12.85
N ALA A 83 -9.02 -10.36 -12.81
CA ALA A 83 -9.24 -11.23 -11.65
C ALA A 83 -8.06 -12.19 -11.38
N GLU A 84 -7.37 -12.64 -12.44
CA GLU A 84 -6.18 -13.48 -12.32
C GLU A 84 -4.99 -12.69 -11.76
N ASP A 85 -4.77 -11.48 -12.26
CA ASP A 85 -3.67 -10.62 -11.82
C ASP A 85 -3.87 -10.12 -10.40
N GLU A 86 -5.12 -9.82 -10.01
CA GLU A 86 -5.46 -9.46 -8.64
C GLU A 86 -5.09 -10.58 -7.66
N GLN A 87 -5.44 -11.84 -7.99
CA GLN A 87 -5.10 -12.99 -7.15
C GLN A 87 -3.58 -13.20 -7.05
N LYS A 88 -2.86 -13.07 -8.17
CA LYS A 88 -1.39 -13.13 -8.20
C LYS A 88 -0.78 -12.03 -7.34
N PHE A 89 -1.25 -10.80 -7.50
CA PHE A 89 -0.78 -9.63 -6.76
C PHE A 89 -1.02 -9.78 -5.26
N VAL A 90 -2.23 -10.18 -4.85
CA VAL A 90 -2.54 -10.44 -3.43
C VAL A 90 -1.63 -11.52 -2.86
N SER A 91 -1.44 -12.62 -3.60
CA SER A 91 -0.55 -13.71 -3.16
C SER A 91 0.90 -13.24 -3.00
N LEU A 92 1.41 -12.45 -3.95
CA LEU A 92 2.76 -11.87 -3.85
C LEU A 92 2.87 -10.95 -2.64
N LEU A 93 1.89 -10.06 -2.46
CA LEU A 93 1.85 -9.08 -1.39
C LEU A 93 1.80 -9.72 -0.01
N THR A 94 1.03 -10.80 0.20
CA THR A 94 0.91 -11.45 1.51
C THR A 94 2.06 -12.41 1.83
N ASN A 95 2.76 -12.94 0.81
CA ASN A 95 3.77 -14.00 1.02
C ASN A 95 5.22 -13.54 0.81
N SER A 96 5.46 -12.46 0.06
CA SER A 96 6.82 -12.06 -0.34
C SER A 96 7.44 -10.97 0.54
N VAL A 97 6.62 -10.27 1.34
CA VAL A 97 7.09 -9.20 2.22
C VAL A 97 7.44 -9.77 3.59
N THR A 98 8.72 -9.67 3.98
CA THR A 98 9.23 -10.30 5.23
C THR A 98 9.39 -9.33 6.41
N ASN A 99 9.35 -8.02 6.14
CA ASN A 99 9.66 -7.01 7.16
C ASN A 99 8.48 -6.72 8.10
N PHE A 100 7.26 -6.96 7.65
CA PHE A 100 6.01 -6.83 8.39
C PHE A 100 4.96 -7.71 7.72
N ASN A 101 3.91 -8.07 8.48
CA ASN A 101 2.85 -8.89 7.95
C ASN A 101 1.85 -8.04 7.16
N ILE A 102 1.49 -8.49 5.96
CA ILE A 102 0.46 -7.83 5.14
C ILE A 102 -0.79 -8.69 5.09
N TYR A 103 -1.94 -8.06 5.28
CA TYR A 103 -3.25 -8.67 5.16
C TYR A 103 -4.14 -7.85 4.23
N VAL A 104 -4.95 -8.52 3.42
CA VAL A 104 -5.94 -7.87 2.56
C VAL A 104 -7.33 -8.06 3.17
N LYS A 105 -8.04 -6.95 3.39
CA LYS A 105 -9.44 -6.89 3.84
C LYS A 105 -10.34 -6.64 2.63
N ASN A 106 -11.39 -7.46 2.51
CA ASN A 106 -12.42 -7.34 1.48
C ASN A 106 -13.46 -6.26 1.81
#